data_AF-A0A955LV99-F1
#
_entry.id   AF-A0A955LV99-F1
#
_cell.length_a   1.000
_cell.length_b   1.000
_cell.length_c   1.000
_cell.angle_alpha   90.00
_cell.angle_beta   90.00
_cell.angle_gamma   90.00
#
_symmetry.space_group_name_H-M   'P 1'
#
loop_
_entity.id
_entity.type
_entity.pdbx_description
1 polymer ?
#
loop_
_entity_poly.entity_id
_entity_poly.type
_entity_poly.pdbx_seq_one_letter_code
_entity_poly.pdbx_strand_id
1 'polypeptide(L)'
;MKKIILGLVILIPCIYILFRTTPLESLFPKEKVSLEIIGQDVPLVLYIDNRLIGTLPLNNITVSPGVHTFALYSVIGEDSTKQWWQEEISVSNEDDLKLVIQSQGELVESVALVRLFDDSRSNLSRIFVAPELVTMTWNDKVYHDFPVVLESLPPGEHVFHIDGDIYSSMDIAVQLPQHMQVEMHVQVFFDYLSSIGKAEGLVIEPRLDASVPISRRWEWGALEAPVPANNLATAPWETIDVYVMNFPQDQSSTGIVKMLEGTFMEQGGLFRIPFCFIVDEIGSVYEGLGIWNYDYSQLSSGITTFYKGGCPVLVVGEYISVAEQRALNYIAAFIKEPPQLQASVESNEQLVQVATEQISDTTVTVKNTGWEMWRNINGQAVRVHVNDVSRRSDIYNPDIWIDVSVATAMEDPLVLPGAETTFVIPFKAPIYPIASDEVFSLYQDENKISGSEITLKMKVTGEGKGVEIQNTPVGFLNVREEPSGNGRLVGSVYPGERYLLLESSGSWHKIRLSDGTEGWVSGDFIKELPI
;
A
#
# COMPACT_ATOMS: atom_id res chain seq x y z
N MET A 1 -62.73 65.17 32.17
CA MET A 1 -61.28 65.29 32.50
C MET A 1 -61.04 65.05 34.00
N LYS A 2 -61.09 63.80 34.47
CA LYS A 2 -60.70 63.43 35.86
C LYS A 2 -60.39 61.92 36.08
N LYS A 3 -60.07 61.16 35.02
CA LYS A 3 -59.75 59.72 35.12
C LYS A 3 -58.43 59.28 34.44
N ILE A 4 -57.63 60.20 33.89
CA ILE A 4 -56.36 59.86 33.21
C ILE A 4 -55.13 60.18 34.08
N ILE A 5 -55.28 60.95 35.16
CA ILE A 5 -54.12 61.42 35.95
C ILE A 5 -53.73 60.45 37.10
N LEU A 6 -54.57 59.46 37.43
CA LEU A 6 -54.28 58.54 38.55
C LEU A 6 -53.45 57.30 38.15
N GLY A 7 -53.39 56.96 36.85
CA GLY A 7 -52.62 55.79 36.37
C GLY A 7 -51.12 56.06 36.12
N LEU A 8 -50.73 57.31 35.94
CA LEU A 8 -49.34 57.68 35.58
C LEU A 8 -48.42 57.90 36.78
N VAL A 9 -48.95 58.01 38.01
CA VAL A 9 -48.14 58.24 39.22
C VAL A 9 -47.70 56.93 39.90
N ILE A 10 -48.30 55.79 39.53
CA ILE A 10 -47.97 54.46 40.10
C ILE A 10 -46.99 53.67 39.20
N LEU A 11 -46.83 54.04 37.92
CA LEU A 11 -45.94 53.32 36.99
C LEU A 11 -44.48 53.79 37.01
N ILE A 12 -44.21 55.03 37.46
CA ILE A 12 -42.85 55.59 37.51
C ILE A 12 -42.00 54.96 38.65
N PRO A 13 -42.54 54.62 39.84
CA PRO A 13 -41.75 53.92 40.86
C PRO A 13 -41.45 52.46 40.50
N CYS A 14 -42.34 51.77 39.78
CA CYS A 14 -42.14 50.36 39.40
C CYS A 14 -41.08 50.17 38.32
N ILE A 15 -41.01 51.08 37.34
CA ILE A 15 -39.94 51.06 36.33
C ILE A 15 -38.60 51.43 36.99
N TYR A 16 -38.56 52.39 37.91
CA TYR A 16 -37.32 52.78 38.60
C TYR A 16 -36.77 51.68 39.55
N ILE A 17 -37.61 50.77 40.05
CA ILE A 17 -37.20 49.62 40.87
C ILE A 17 -36.73 48.44 40.00
N LEU A 18 -37.31 48.23 38.81
CA LEU A 18 -36.87 47.17 37.88
C LEU A 18 -35.50 47.42 37.24
N PHE A 19 -35.08 48.69 37.10
CA PHE A 19 -33.78 49.04 36.50
C PHE A 19 -32.60 49.13 37.50
N ARG A 20 -32.81 48.80 38.79
CA ARG A 20 -31.74 48.91 39.81
C ARG A 20 -31.18 47.58 40.33
N THR A 21 -31.70 46.43 39.90
CA THR A 21 -31.28 45.12 40.44
C THR A 21 -30.90 44.08 39.41
N THR A 22 -31.00 44.37 38.11
CA THR A 22 -30.56 43.44 37.06
C THR A 22 -30.11 44.23 35.82
N PRO A 23 -28.88 44.02 35.32
CA PRO A 23 -28.45 44.59 34.05
C PRO A 23 -29.40 44.14 32.93
N LEU A 24 -29.67 45.03 31.97
CA LEU A 24 -30.57 44.75 30.82
C LEU A 24 -30.09 43.56 29.96
N GLU A 25 -28.84 43.12 30.14
CA GLU A 25 -28.23 41.93 29.54
C GLU A 25 -28.78 40.61 30.10
N SER A 26 -29.43 40.60 31.28
CA SER A 26 -29.94 39.38 31.92
C SER A 26 -31.32 38.91 31.40
N LEU A 27 -31.90 39.56 30.39
CA LEU A 27 -33.24 39.25 29.86
C LEU A 27 -33.22 38.39 28.59
N PHE A 28 -32.03 38.09 28.05
CA PHE A 28 -31.85 37.16 26.95
C PHE A 28 -30.68 36.23 27.28
N PRO A 29 -30.92 35.00 27.79
CA PRO A 29 -29.84 34.04 27.94
C PRO A 29 -29.20 33.81 26.56
N LYS A 30 -27.87 33.85 26.48
CA LYS A 30 -27.17 33.37 25.28
C LYS A 30 -27.62 31.92 25.05
N GLU A 31 -28.40 31.67 24.01
CA GLU A 31 -28.88 30.31 23.72
C GLU A 31 -27.76 29.38 23.22
N LYS A 32 -26.60 29.95 22.86
CA LYS A 32 -25.44 29.23 22.35
C LYS A 32 -24.13 29.88 22.80
N VAL A 33 -23.12 29.05 23.00
CA VAL A 33 -21.73 29.43 23.29
C VAL A 33 -20.94 29.47 21.99
N SER A 34 -20.05 30.45 21.84
CA SER A 34 -19.09 30.47 20.73
C SER A 34 -17.92 29.54 21.02
N LEU A 35 -17.57 28.71 20.04
CA LEU A 35 -16.30 27.99 20.01
C LEU A 35 -15.32 28.78 19.13
N GLU A 36 -14.26 29.29 19.75
CA GLU A 36 -13.11 29.84 19.05
C GLU A 36 -12.15 28.71 18.67
N ILE A 37 -11.61 28.72 17.46
CA ILE A 37 -10.58 27.77 17.03
C ILE A 37 -9.28 28.55 16.83
N ILE A 38 -8.25 28.21 17.60
CA ILE A 38 -6.95 28.88 17.55
C ILE A 38 -5.92 27.92 16.96
N GLY A 39 -5.23 28.38 15.91
CA GLY A 39 -4.24 27.61 15.17
C GLY A 39 -4.88 26.83 14.02
N GLN A 40 -4.39 27.08 12.80
CA GLN A 40 -4.99 26.63 11.55
C GLN A 40 -3.96 26.65 10.42
N ASP A 41 -3.86 25.53 9.69
CA ASP A 41 -3.40 25.36 8.28
C ASP A 41 -3.24 23.84 7.98
N VAL A 42 -4.19 23.03 8.43
CA VAL A 42 -4.17 21.55 8.35
C VAL A 42 -5.51 21.01 7.81
N PRO A 43 -5.54 19.95 6.99
CA PRO A 43 -6.76 19.42 6.36
C PRO A 43 -7.58 18.55 7.34
N LEU A 44 -7.99 19.13 8.47
CA LEU A 44 -8.83 18.47 9.46
C LEU A 44 -10.30 18.85 9.31
N VAL A 45 -11.17 17.91 9.69
CA VAL A 45 -12.62 18.06 9.69
C VAL A 45 -13.15 17.97 11.12
N LEU A 46 -13.92 18.98 11.54
CA LEU A 46 -14.54 19.03 12.85
C LEU A 46 -15.93 18.39 12.82
N TYR A 47 -16.17 17.49 13.76
CA TYR A 47 -17.47 16.92 14.10
C TYR A 47 -17.85 17.30 15.53
N ILE A 48 -19.12 17.61 15.74
CA ILE A 48 -19.72 17.74 17.08
C ILE A 48 -20.93 16.82 17.13
N ASP A 49 -20.96 15.90 18.10
CA ASP A 49 -22.00 14.87 18.25
C ASP A 49 -22.22 14.05 16.98
N ASN A 50 -21.12 13.60 16.36
CA ASN A 50 -21.10 12.89 15.07
C ASN A 50 -21.72 13.66 13.90
N ARG A 51 -21.94 14.97 14.04
CA ARG A 51 -22.39 15.85 12.95
C ARG A 51 -21.22 16.64 12.39
N LEU A 52 -21.04 16.55 11.08
CA LEU A 52 -20.06 17.34 10.34
C LEU A 52 -20.33 18.84 10.51
N ILE A 53 -19.34 19.57 11.04
CA ILE A 53 -19.35 21.03 11.14
C ILE A 53 -18.67 21.63 9.91
N GLY A 54 -17.51 21.10 9.52
CA GLY A 54 -16.78 21.51 8.32
C GLY A 54 -15.28 21.28 8.42
N THR A 55 -14.55 21.65 7.38
CA THR A 55 -13.09 21.57 7.31
C THR A 55 -12.45 22.84 7.88
N LEU A 56 -11.39 22.68 8.67
CA LEU A 56 -10.60 23.82 9.18
C LEU A 56 -9.90 24.55 8.01
N PRO A 57 -9.71 25.88 8.08
CA PRO A 57 -10.11 26.79 9.18
C PRO A 57 -11.63 27.04 9.26
N LEU A 58 -12.18 27.06 10.47
CA LEU A 58 -13.59 27.36 10.73
C LEU A 58 -13.73 28.62 11.60
N ASN A 59 -14.80 29.39 11.39
CA ASN A 59 -15.08 30.62 12.13
C ASN A 59 -16.55 30.65 12.60
N ASN A 60 -16.81 31.33 13.71
CA ASN A 60 -18.16 31.57 14.26
C ASN A 60 -18.95 30.27 14.57
N ILE A 61 -18.27 29.25 15.09
CA ILE A 61 -18.94 28.01 15.49
C ILE A 61 -19.71 28.26 16.78
N THR A 62 -20.98 27.84 16.83
CA THR A 62 -21.83 27.97 18.01
C THR A 62 -22.27 26.60 18.50
N VAL A 63 -22.13 26.35 19.80
CA VAL A 63 -22.46 25.10 20.47
C VAL A 63 -23.63 25.36 21.42
N SER A 64 -24.61 24.46 21.44
CA SER A 64 -25.72 24.53 22.41
C SER A 64 -25.25 24.16 23.82
N PRO A 65 -25.95 24.56 24.88
CA PRO A 65 -25.75 23.97 26.20
C PRO A 65 -26.08 22.47 26.19
N GLY A 66 -25.25 21.65 26.83
CA GLY A 66 -25.38 20.19 26.81
C GLY A 66 -24.04 19.48 26.96
N VAL A 67 -24.08 18.15 27.03
CA VAL A 67 -22.87 17.32 26.89
C VAL A 67 -22.63 17.11 25.41
N HIS A 68 -21.42 17.43 24.95
CA HIS A 68 -21.05 17.40 23.55
C HIS A 68 -19.76 16.63 23.35
N THR A 69 -19.74 15.79 22.31
CA THR A 69 -18.54 15.10 21.86
C THR A 69 -17.91 15.88 20.71
N PHE A 70 -16.72 16.41 20.91
CA PHE A 70 -15.92 17.05 19.88
C PHE A 70 -14.99 16.01 19.28
N ALA A 71 -14.94 15.92 17.96
CA ALA A 71 -14.05 15.01 17.27
C ALA A 71 -13.41 15.68 16.04
N LEU A 72 -12.12 15.44 15.87
CA LEU A 72 -11.37 15.86 14.69
C LEU A 72 -11.03 14.63 13.87
N TYR A 73 -11.25 14.75 12.55
CA TYR A 73 -10.92 13.71 11.58
C TYR A 73 -9.90 14.24 10.59
N SER A 74 -8.91 13.43 10.22
CA SER A 74 -8.03 13.71 9.09
C SER A 74 -8.72 13.32 7.78
N VAL A 75 -8.50 14.10 6.71
CA VAL A 75 -8.93 13.77 5.35
C VAL A 75 -7.85 12.92 4.68
N ILE A 76 -8.18 11.69 4.32
CA ILE A 76 -7.29 10.74 3.65
C ILE A 76 -7.86 10.51 2.23
N GLY A 77 -7.31 11.21 1.24
CA GLY A 77 -7.83 11.17 -0.14
C GLY A 77 -9.19 11.86 -0.30
N GLU A 78 -9.86 11.65 -1.44
CA GLU A 78 -11.09 12.40 -1.78
C GLU A 78 -12.32 12.03 -0.92
N ASP A 79 -12.41 10.78 -0.44
CA ASP A 79 -13.64 10.25 0.17
C ASP A 79 -13.48 9.59 1.56
N SER A 80 -12.26 9.50 2.10
CA SER A 80 -12.06 8.80 3.38
C SER A 80 -11.59 9.74 4.48
N THR A 81 -12.18 9.57 5.68
CA THR A 81 -11.80 10.33 6.88
C THR A 81 -11.48 9.38 8.01
N LYS A 82 -10.40 9.61 8.75
CA LYS A 82 -10.05 8.82 9.93
C LYS A 82 -10.18 9.65 11.19
N GLN A 83 -10.81 9.09 12.22
CA GLN A 83 -10.94 9.77 13.50
C GLN A 83 -9.55 9.93 14.12
N TRP A 84 -9.16 11.17 14.37
CA TRP A 84 -7.82 11.53 14.80
C TRP A 84 -7.79 11.94 16.27
N TRP A 85 -8.82 12.63 16.75
CA TRP A 85 -8.97 13.01 18.17
C TRP A 85 -10.46 13.08 18.55
N GLN A 86 -10.77 12.83 19.82
CA GLN A 86 -12.12 13.00 20.37
C GLN A 86 -12.05 13.36 21.86
N GLU A 87 -12.91 14.27 22.30
CA GLU A 87 -13.11 14.63 23.70
C GLU A 87 -14.59 14.91 24.00
N GLU A 88 -15.04 14.63 25.23
CA GLU A 88 -16.41 14.93 25.68
C GLU A 88 -16.40 16.03 26.75
N ILE A 89 -17.22 17.06 26.58
CA ILE A 89 -17.32 18.15 27.54
C ILE A 89 -18.76 18.61 27.77
N SER A 90 -19.05 19.01 29.01
CA SER A 90 -20.34 19.60 29.37
C SER A 90 -20.28 21.12 29.25
N VAL A 91 -21.16 21.69 28.41
CA VAL A 91 -21.21 23.11 28.05
C VAL A 91 -22.46 23.76 28.68
N SER A 92 -22.25 24.88 29.36
CA SER A 92 -23.28 25.78 29.89
C SER A 92 -23.39 27.04 29.04
N ASN A 93 -24.50 27.76 29.14
CA ASN A 93 -24.81 28.99 28.40
C ASN A 93 -23.89 30.18 28.75
N GLU A 94 -23.12 30.07 29.83
CA GLU A 94 -22.19 31.10 30.32
C GLU A 94 -20.72 30.75 30.04
N ASP A 95 -20.47 29.58 29.44
CA ASP A 95 -19.11 29.15 29.16
C ASP A 95 -18.55 29.87 27.93
N ASP A 96 -17.24 30.00 27.88
CA ASP A 96 -16.51 30.29 26.65
C ASP A 96 -15.65 29.07 26.28
N LEU A 97 -15.73 28.65 25.01
CA LEU A 97 -15.01 27.49 24.51
C LEU A 97 -13.92 27.91 23.52
N LYS A 98 -12.78 27.25 23.63
CA LYS A 98 -11.64 27.44 22.74
C LYS A 98 -11.02 26.09 22.41
N LEU A 99 -10.91 25.77 21.12
CA LEU A 99 -10.18 24.62 20.61
C LEU A 99 -8.84 25.12 20.06
N VAL A 100 -7.75 24.79 20.74
CA VAL A 100 -6.40 25.13 20.32
C VAL A 100 -5.81 23.95 19.57
N ILE A 101 -5.28 24.20 18.38
CA ILE A 101 -4.64 23.20 17.53
C ILE A 101 -3.27 23.75 17.16
N GLN A 102 -2.22 23.11 17.63
CA GLN A 102 -0.86 23.47 17.22
C GLN A 102 -0.42 22.55 16.10
N SER A 103 0.18 23.14 15.06
CA SER A 103 0.66 22.40 13.90
C SER A 103 1.95 22.97 13.34
N GLN A 104 2.77 22.11 12.74
CA GLN A 104 3.96 22.47 11.97
C GLN A 104 3.79 21.98 10.53
N GLY A 105 3.39 22.88 9.63
CA GLY A 105 2.96 22.47 8.28
C GLY A 105 1.65 21.68 8.34
N GLU A 106 1.61 20.50 7.72
CA GLU A 106 0.42 19.61 7.74
C GLU A 106 0.34 18.74 9.02
N LEU A 107 1.37 18.79 9.87
CA LEU A 107 1.51 17.98 11.09
C LEU A 107 0.77 18.61 12.25
N VAL A 108 -0.09 17.86 12.93
CA VAL A 108 -0.72 18.32 14.17
C VAL A 108 0.09 17.83 15.36
N GLU A 109 0.63 18.77 16.13
CA GLU A 109 1.55 18.54 17.25
C GLU A 109 0.82 18.41 18.59
N SER A 110 -0.31 19.10 18.73
CA SER A 110 -1.15 19.02 19.92
C SER A 110 -2.54 19.59 19.69
N VAL A 111 -3.49 19.14 20.51
CA VAL A 111 -4.83 19.72 20.60
C VAL A 111 -5.22 19.92 22.04
N ALA A 112 -5.76 21.11 22.33
CA ALA A 112 -6.33 21.43 23.63
C ALA A 112 -7.76 21.95 23.50
N LEU A 113 -8.69 21.33 24.22
CA LEU A 113 -10.02 21.87 24.43
C LEU A 113 -10.05 22.63 25.75
N VAL A 114 -10.19 23.95 25.67
CA VAL A 114 -10.22 24.87 26.79
C VAL A 114 -11.66 25.35 26.99
N ARG A 115 -12.14 25.20 28.22
CA ARG A 115 -13.43 25.70 28.68
C ARG A 115 -13.21 26.70 29.81
N LEU A 116 -13.73 27.91 29.62
CA LEU A 116 -13.85 28.90 30.68
C LEU A 116 -15.28 28.85 31.20
N PHE A 117 -15.45 28.72 32.51
CA PHE A 117 -16.77 28.60 33.13
C PHE A 117 -16.84 29.41 34.43
N ASP A 118 -18.01 29.94 34.76
CA ASP A 118 -18.23 30.55 36.08
C ASP A 118 -18.35 29.43 37.13
N ASP A 119 -17.42 29.44 38.09
CA ASP A 119 -17.53 28.63 39.29
C ASP A 119 -17.21 29.44 40.53
N SER A 120 -18.08 30.41 40.77
CA SER A 120 -18.13 31.23 41.98
C SER A 120 -18.21 30.46 43.31
N ARG A 121 -18.33 29.13 43.31
CA ARG A 121 -18.44 28.30 44.53
C ARG A 121 -17.19 27.48 44.82
N SER A 122 -16.58 26.84 43.83
CA SER A 122 -15.42 25.97 44.05
C SER A 122 -14.08 26.68 43.87
N ASN A 123 -14.00 27.68 42.97
CA ASN A 123 -12.74 28.33 42.56
C ASN A 123 -11.64 27.34 42.14
N LEU A 124 -12.02 26.19 41.57
CA LEU A 124 -11.08 25.16 41.13
C LEU A 124 -10.98 25.14 39.60
N SER A 125 -9.77 25.31 39.10
CA SER A 125 -9.43 25.00 37.71
C SER A 125 -8.81 23.62 37.60
N ARG A 126 -9.07 22.93 36.49
CA ARG A 126 -8.64 21.55 36.25
C ARG A 126 -7.93 21.46 34.91
N ILE A 127 -6.74 20.88 34.92
CA ILE A 127 -5.93 20.71 33.72
C ILE A 127 -5.60 19.22 33.58
N PHE A 128 -6.05 18.63 32.48
CA PHE A 128 -5.79 17.25 32.08
C PHE A 128 -4.78 17.31 30.93
N VAL A 129 -3.69 16.55 31.04
CA VAL A 129 -2.68 16.44 29.98
C VAL A 129 -2.37 14.97 29.78
N ALA A 130 -2.33 14.53 28.52
CA ALA A 130 -2.00 13.18 28.10
C ALA A 130 -1.12 13.22 26.84
N PRO A 131 -0.28 12.18 26.57
CA PRO A 131 -0.14 10.92 27.31
C PRO A 131 0.91 10.99 28.45
N GLU A 132 1.35 9.83 28.97
CA GLU A 132 2.36 9.74 30.05
C GLU A 132 3.70 10.41 29.67
N LEU A 133 4.52 10.75 30.67
CA LEU A 133 5.85 11.39 30.53
C LEU A 133 5.83 12.84 30.02
N VAL A 134 4.65 13.45 29.98
CA VAL A 134 4.48 14.88 29.73
C VAL A 134 4.55 15.64 31.05
N THR A 135 5.09 16.85 31.00
CA THR A 135 5.16 17.78 32.12
C THR A 135 4.45 19.08 31.75
N MET A 136 3.88 19.73 32.75
CA MET A 136 3.34 21.07 32.60
C MET A 136 4.08 22.01 33.54
N THR A 137 4.56 23.13 33.01
CA THR A 137 5.15 24.22 33.80
C THR A 137 4.22 25.43 33.79
N TRP A 138 3.92 25.93 34.98
CA TRP A 138 3.16 27.17 35.17
C TRP A 138 3.74 27.94 36.37
N ASN A 139 4.08 29.21 36.17
CA ASN A 139 4.72 30.08 37.18
C ASN A 139 5.95 29.43 37.84
N ASP A 140 6.91 28.96 37.02
CA ASP A 140 8.14 28.29 37.43
C ASP A 140 7.95 26.97 38.22
N LYS A 141 6.71 26.51 38.37
CA LYS A 141 6.39 25.25 39.04
C LYS A 141 6.08 24.18 37.99
N VAL A 142 6.72 23.03 38.15
CA VAL A 142 6.55 21.85 37.30
C VAL A 142 5.53 20.90 37.91
N TYR A 143 4.69 20.34 37.06
CA TYR A 143 3.64 19.39 37.38
C TYR A 143 3.81 18.14 36.50
N HIS A 144 3.70 16.97 37.14
CA HIS A 144 3.87 15.66 36.49
C HIS A 144 2.64 14.75 36.64
N ASP A 145 1.80 15.02 37.66
CA ASP A 145 0.61 14.23 37.96
C ASP A 145 -0.64 14.97 37.45
N PHE A 146 -1.36 14.36 36.50
CA PHE A 146 -2.58 14.90 35.92
C PHE A 146 -3.82 14.09 36.37
N PRO A 147 -4.97 14.74 36.63
CA PRO A 147 -5.20 16.17 36.47
C PRO A 147 -4.54 17.05 37.54
N VAL A 148 -4.07 18.21 37.11
CA VAL A 148 -3.63 19.27 38.02
C VAL A 148 -4.85 20.10 38.43
N VAL A 149 -5.06 20.21 39.73
CA VAL A 149 -6.07 21.10 40.31
C VAL A 149 -5.38 22.37 40.81
N LEU A 150 -5.78 23.51 40.26
CA LEU A 150 -5.27 24.82 40.64
C LEU A 150 -6.36 25.59 41.39
N GLU A 151 -6.05 26.00 42.62
CA GLU A 151 -6.95 26.80 43.44
C GLU A 151 -6.77 28.29 43.13
N SER A 152 -7.88 29.01 42.88
CA SER A 152 -7.90 30.47 42.83
C SER A 152 -6.94 31.10 41.81
N LEU A 153 -7.00 30.68 40.54
CA LEU A 153 -6.29 31.38 39.46
C LEU A 153 -6.72 32.86 39.39
N PRO A 154 -5.79 33.81 39.45
CA PRO A 154 -6.13 35.23 39.39
C PRO A 154 -6.61 35.61 37.97
N PRO A 155 -7.50 36.59 37.82
CA PRO A 155 -7.87 37.12 36.51
C PRO A 155 -6.62 37.66 35.80
N GLY A 156 -6.50 37.39 34.49
CA GLY A 156 -5.32 37.78 33.72
C GLY A 156 -4.92 36.75 32.68
N GLU A 157 -3.80 37.00 32.03
CA GLU A 157 -3.18 36.07 31.08
C GLU A 157 -2.41 34.99 31.85
N HIS A 158 -2.64 33.73 31.47
CA HIS A 158 -1.90 32.57 31.94
C HIS A 158 -1.36 31.80 30.75
N VAL A 159 -0.10 31.40 30.81
CA VAL A 159 0.52 30.52 29.81
C VAL A 159 0.91 29.24 30.51
N PHE A 160 0.37 28.12 30.03
CA PHE A 160 0.72 26.78 30.48
C PHE A 160 1.70 26.21 29.46
N HIS A 161 2.94 26.01 29.87
CA HIS A 161 3.97 25.40 29.04
C HIS A 161 3.91 23.88 29.23
N ILE A 162 3.73 23.13 28.16
CA ILE A 162 3.65 21.68 28.18
C ILE A 162 4.83 21.14 27.39
N ASP A 163 5.56 20.21 28.00
CA ASP A 163 6.83 19.72 27.47
C ASP A 163 7.05 18.25 27.86
N GLY A 164 7.76 17.50 27.03
CA GLY A 164 8.11 16.11 27.29
C GLY A 164 9.22 15.62 26.37
N ASP A 165 10.08 14.74 26.87
CA ASP A 165 11.32 14.32 26.18
C ASP A 165 11.12 13.78 24.75
N ILE A 166 9.93 13.28 24.44
CA ILE A 166 9.57 12.69 23.15
C ILE A 166 8.31 13.30 22.51
N TYR A 167 7.74 14.34 23.12
CA TYR A 167 6.50 14.97 22.66
C TYR A 167 6.75 16.40 22.19
N SER A 168 5.95 16.87 21.24
CA SER A 168 6.02 18.27 20.83
C SER A 168 5.65 19.20 22.00
N SER A 169 6.53 20.16 22.30
CA SER A 169 6.25 21.19 23.30
C SER A 169 5.19 22.19 22.80
N MET A 170 4.37 22.71 23.72
CA MET A 170 3.33 23.69 23.38
C MET A 170 3.13 24.72 24.49
N ASP A 171 2.71 25.93 24.10
CA ASP A 171 2.25 26.96 25.02
C ASP A 171 0.74 27.19 24.84
N ILE A 172 -0.03 27.00 25.91
CA ILE A 172 -1.46 27.30 25.92
C ILE A 172 -1.70 28.61 26.65
N ALA A 173 -1.95 29.67 25.88
CA ALA A 173 -2.35 30.97 26.41
C ALA A 173 -3.86 31.02 26.68
N VAL A 174 -4.21 31.33 27.93
CA VAL A 174 -5.58 31.53 28.40
C VAL A 174 -5.73 32.92 28.98
N GLN A 175 -6.64 33.70 28.41
CA GLN A 175 -7.07 34.97 29.00
C GLN A 175 -8.24 34.70 29.94
N LEU A 176 -8.00 34.75 31.25
CA LEU A 176 -9.02 34.41 32.27
C LEU A 176 -9.78 35.67 32.74
N PRO A 177 -11.09 35.78 32.48
CA PRO A 177 -11.93 36.87 33.00
C PRO A 177 -12.13 36.79 34.51
N GLN A 178 -12.68 37.86 35.09
CA GLN A 178 -13.02 37.88 36.51
C GLN A 178 -14.10 36.82 36.82
N HIS A 179 -13.94 36.07 37.91
CA HIS A 179 -14.87 35.04 38.40
C HIS A 179 -14.98 33.75 37.56
N MET A 180 -14.17 33.59 36.52
CA MET A 180 -14.11 32.35 35.74
C MET A 180 -13.01 31.40 36.23
N GLN A 181 -13.20 30.11 35.96
CA GLN A 181 -12.23 29.04 36.12
C GLN A 181 -11.94 28.37 34.77
N VAL A 182 -10.85 27.62 34.70
CA VAL A 182 -10.39 26.92 33.50
C VAL A 182 -10.57 25.41 33.69
N GLU A 183 -11.21 24.76 32.73
CA GLU A 183 -11.12 23.32 32.52
C GLU A 183 -10.45 23.09 31.17
N MET A 184 -9.30 22.42 31.18
CA MET A 184 -8.46 22.24 30.00
C MET A 184 -8.13 20.78 29.81
N HIS A 185 -8.40 20.26 28.63
CA HIS A 185 -8.03 18.90 28.22
C HIS A 185 -7.02 18.99 27.09
N VAL A 186 -5.81 18.54 27.34
CA VAL A 186 -4.69 18.63 26.40
C VAL A 186 -4.23 17.24 25.99
N GLN A 187 -4.17 17.03 24.69
CA GLN A 187 -3.51 15.90 24.07
C GLN A 187 -2.28 16.42 23.32
N VAL A 188 -1.09 16.00 23.73
CA VAL A 188 0.14 16.19 22.94
C VAL A 188 0.43 14.94 22.14
N PHE A 189 1.11 15.11 21.01
CA PHE A 189 1.46 14.01 20.12
C PHE A 189 2.97 13.79 20.07
N PHE A 190 3.35 12.54 19.80
CA PHE A 190 4.74 12.10 19.73
C PHE A 190 5.43 12.76 18.52
N ASP A 191 6.54 13.46 18.75
CA ASP A 191 7.33 14.10 17.70
C ASP A 191 8.24 13.05 17.03
N TYR A 192 7.61 12.13 16.30
CA TYR A 192 8.31 11.01 15.70
C TYR A 192 9.32 11.46 14.65
N LEU A 193 9.06 12.57 13.94
CA LEU A 193 9.93 13.03 12.86
C LEU A 193 11.26 13.57 13.36
N SER A 194 11.23 14.40 14.41
CA SER A 194 12.48 14.88 15.01
C SER A 194 13.25 13.75 15.71
N SER A 195 12.55 12.69 16.14
CA SER A 195 13.16 11.52 16.76
C SER A 195 13.89 10.60 15.78
N ILE A 196 13.65 10.71 14.46
CA ILE A 196 14.33 9.88 13.45
C ILE A 196 15.72 10.46 13.15
N GLY A 197 16.75 9.76 13.58
CA GLY A 197 18.14 10.08 13.28
C GLY A 197 18.81 9.03 12.39
N LYS A 198 19.66 9.44 11.44
CA LYS A 198 20.55 8.51 10.75
C LYS A 198 21.61 7.99 11.73
N ALA A 199 21.76 6.67 11.81
CA ALA A 199 22.79 6.04 12.64
C ALA A 199 24.17 6.16 11.96
N GLU A 200 25.10 6.84 12.62
CA GLU A 200 26.47 7.03 12.15
C GLU A 200 27.44 6.02 12.79
N GLY A 201 28.47 5.61 12.04
CA GLY A 201 29.53 4.74 12.55
C GLY A 201 29.15 3.28 12.78
N LEU A 202 27.97 2.85 12.30
CA LEU A 202 27.55 1.45 12.39
C LEU A 202 28.35 0.56 11.44
N VAL A 203 28.85 -0.57 11.95
CA VAL A 203 29.52 -1.58 11.13
C VAL A 203 28.51 -2.68 10.80
N ILE A 204 28.10 -2.76 9.53
CA ILE A 204 27.16 -3.77 9.06
C ILE A 204 27.92 -4.74 8.17
N GLU A 205 27.96 -6.00 8.59
CA GLU A 205 28.62 -7.06 7.84
C GLU A 205 27.56 -7.98 7.24
N PRO A 206 27.51 -8.14 5.91
CA PRO A 206 26.57 -9.04 5.26
C PRO A 206 26.77 -10.47 5.77
N ARG A 207 25.75 -11.01 6.47
CA ARG A 207 25.76 -12.39 6.96
C ARG A 207 24.38 -13.01 6.83
N LEU A 208 24.33 -14.15 6.14
CA LEU A 208 23.18 -15.05 6.16
C LEU A 208 23.22 -15.86 7.47
N ASP A 209 23.00 -15.17 8.59
CA ASP A 209 22.72 -15.81 9.87
C ASP A 209 21.34 -16.52 9.77
N ALA A 210 20.98 -17.36 10.76
CA ALA A 210 19.70 -18.08 10.79
C ALA A 210 18.54 -17.23 10.23
N SER A 211 17.73 -17.81 9.34
CA SER A 211 16.73 -17.10 8.55
C SER A 211 15.92 -16.12 9.41
N VAL A 212 16.14 -14.82 9.22
CA VAL A 212 15.30 -13.79 9.82
C VAL A 212 14.08 -13.65 8.91
N PRO A 213 12.88 -14.08 9.34
CA PRO A 213 11.70 -13.97 8.51
C PRO A 213 11.40 -12.49 8.28
N ILE A 214 11.27 -12.11 7.01
CA ILE A 214 10.81 -10.79 6.62
C ILE A 214 9.30 -10.87 6.49
N SER A 215 8.57 -10.19 7.38
CA SER A 215 7.12 -10.09 7.32
C SER A 215 6.72 -9.19 6.16
N ARG A 216 5.98 -9.75 5.21
CA ARG A 216 5.53 -9.05 4.01
C ARG A 216 4.44 -8.05 4.32
N ARG A 217 4.29 -7.02 3.49
CA ARG A 217 3.29 -5.96 3.66
C ARG A 217 1.89 -6.49 3.99
N TRP A 218 1.40 -7.46 3.21
CA TRP A 218 0.07 -8.05 3.45
C TRP A 218 -0.02 -8.90 4.72
N GLU A 219 1.10 -9.44 5.22
CA GLU A 219 1.12 -10.25 6.45
C GLU A 219 0.93 -9.40 7.70
N TRP A 220 1.51 -8.19 7.72
CA TRP A 220 1.31 -7.24 8.82
C TRP A 220 0.17 -6.25 8.58
N GLY A 221 -0.57 -6.37 7.46
CA GLY A 221 -1.78 -5.61 7.17
C GLY A 221 -1.52 -4.20 6.65
N ALA A 222 -0.38 -4.01 5.97
CA ALA A 222 0.00 -2.75 5.35
C ALA A 222 -0.90 -2.41 4.15
N LEU A 223 -1.10 -1.12 3.87
CA LEU A 223 -1.80 -0.71 2.65
C LEU A 223 -0.92 -0.90 1.41
N GLU A 224 -1.45 -1.51 0.34
CA GLU A 224 -0.71 -1.67 -0.92
C GLU A 224 -0.56 -0.33 -1.66
N ALA A 225 0.67 0.12 -1.93
CA ALA A 225 0.92 1.29 -2.80
C ALA A 225 1.14 0.86 -4.25
N PRO A 226 0.49 1.51 -5.23
CA PRO A 226 1.02 1.49 -6.57
C PRO A 226 2.35 2.26 -6.57
N VAL A 227 3.49 1.58 -6.76
CA VAL A 227 4.73 2.28 -7.09
C VAL A 227 4.72 2.60 -8.59
N PRO A 228 4.89 3.87 -8.98
CA PRO A 228 5.01 4.22 -10.38
C PRO A 228 6.19 3.48 -11.02
N ALA A 229 5.96 2.80 -12.15
CA ALA A 229 6.98 2.02 -12.85
C ALA A 229 8.25 2.84 -13.19
N ASN A 230 8.12 4.16 -13.31
CA ASN A 230 9.22 5.07 -13.62
C ASN A 230 10.13 5.37 -12.41
N ASN A 231 9.74 4.97 -11.20
CA ASN A 231 10.48 5.22 -9.95
C ASN A 231 11.20 3.96 -9.44
N LEU A 232 11.22 2.90 -10.24
CA LEU A 232 12.01 1.71 -9.94
C LEU A 232 13.48 2.00 -10.29
N ALA A 233 14.36 1.94 -9.29
CA ALA A 233 15.78 1.69 -9.46
C ALA A 233 16.02 0.54 -10.44
N THR A 234 17.06 0.71 -11.25
CA THR A 234 17.45 -0.22 -12.31
C THR A 234 18.71 -1.00 -11.95
N ALA A 235 19.23 -0.83 -10.73
CA ALA A 235 20.45 -1.43 -10.22
C ALA A 235 20.25 -1.86 -8.75
N PRO A 236 20.96 -2.88 -8.25
CA PRO A 236 20.90 -3.29 -6.85
C PRO A 236 21.27 -2.16 -5.90
N TRP A 237 20.80 -2.24 -4.65
CA TRP A 237 21.25 -1.32 -3.61
C TRP A 237 22.74 -1.50 -3.31
N GLU A 238 23.45 -0.39 -3.19
CA GLU A 238 24.89 -0.34 -2.93
C GLU A 238 25.18 -0.32 -1.42
N THR A 239 24.31 0.32 -0.65
CA THR A 239 24.45 0.54 0.80
C THR A 239 23.14 0.31 1.53
N ILE A 240 23.24 0.09 2.84
CA ILE A 240 22.11 0.14 3.77
C ILE A 240 22.26 1.41 4.60
N ASP A 241 21.21 2.25 4.61
CA ASP A 241 21.16 3.49 5.37
C ASP A 241 20.28 3.25 6.60
N VAL A 242 20.89 3.17 7.79
CA VAL A 242 20.16 2.86 9.01
C VAL A 242 19.68 4.13 9.68
N TYR A 243 18.40 4.17 10.02
CA TYR A 243 17.74 5.22 10.78
C TYR A 243 17.22 4.62 12.07
N VAL A 244 17.25 5.39 13.14
CA VAL A 244 16.80 4.96 14.46
C VAL A 244 15.71 5.92 14.91
N MET A 245 14.63 5.37 15.45
CA MET A 245 13.54 6.11 16.07
C MET A 245 13.33 5.59 17.48
N ASN A 246 13.37 6.49 18.46
CA ASN A 246 12.98 6.16 19.82
C ASN A 246 11.45 6.02 19.89
N PHE A 247 10.92 4.89 20.35
CA PHE A 247 9.48 4.70 20.46
C PHE A 247 9.09 4.16 21.86
N PRO A 248 8.02 4.69 22.50
CA PRO A 248 7.60 4.20 23.80
C PRO A 248 7.17 2.72 23.75
N GLN A 249 7.66 1.93 24.71
CA GLN A 249 7.75 0.46 24.67
C GLN A 249 6.44 -0.31 24.94
N ASP A 250 5.30 0.37 25.06
CA ASP A 250 4.06 -0.23 25.59
C ASP A 250 3.14 -0.83 24.51
N GLN A 251 3.65 -1.04 23.29
CA GLN A 251 2.90 -1.57 22.16
C GLN A 251 3.55 -2.84 21.63
N SER A 252 2.73 -3.78 21.13
CA SER A 252 3.26 -4.93 20.38
C SER A 252 3.98 -4.46 19.12
N SER A 253 5.00 -5.18 18.68
CA SER A 253 5.84 -4.78 17.52
C SER A 253 5.02 -4.58 16.23
N THR A 254 4.00 -5.41 15.97
CA THR A 254 3.04 -5.19 14.86
C THR A 254 2.15 -3.96 15.05
N GLY A 255 1.78 -3.65 16.30
CA GLY A 255 1.06 -2.43 16.66
C GLY A 255 1.88 -1.18 16.36
N ILE A 256 3.17 -1.20 16.69
CA ILE A 256 4.11 -0.12 16.37
C ILE A 256 4.20 0.09 14.86
N VAL A 257 4.44 -0.97 14.08
CA VAL A 257 4.58 -0.86 12.62
C VAL A 257 3.30 -0.32 11.95
N LYS A 258 2.11 -0.78 12.36
CA LYS A 258 0.84 -0.25 11.84
C LYS A 258 0.61 1.21 12.20
N MET A 259 0.94 1.57 13.43
CA MET A 259 0.81 2.94 13.88
C MET A 259 1.82 3.83 13.14
N LEU A 260 3.07 3.40 12.93
CA LEU A 260 4.04 4.09 12.08
C LEU A 260 3.50 4.30 10.67
N GLU A 261 2.87 3.29 10.06
CA GLU A 261 2.23 3.45 8.76
C GLU A 261 1.15 4.54 8.77
N GLY A 262 0.24 4.49 9.75
CA GLY A 262 -0.78 5.51 9.94
C GLY A 262 -0.18 6.90 10.11
N THR A 263 0.85 7.00 10.94
CA THR A 263 1.55 8.24 11.22
C THR A 263 2.25 8.78 9.97
N PHE A 264 3.07 8.01 9.25
CA PHE A 264 3.67 8.50 7.99
C PHE A 264 2.64 8.93 6.95
N MET A 265 1.48 8.27 6.91
CA MET A 265 0.36 8.65 6.04
C MET A 265 -0.33 9.94 6.45
N GLU A 266 -0.60 10.10 7.74
CA GLU A 266 -1.34 11.24 8.29
C GLU A 266 -0.48 12.50 8.39
N GLN A 267 0.81 12.32 8.68
CA GLN A 267 1.70 13.38 9.12
C GLN A 267 2.79 13.70 8.07
N GLY A 268 3.26 12.72 7.30
CA GLY A 268 4.33 12.95 6.31
C GLY A 268 3.87 13.42 4.92
N GLY A 269 2.57 13.47 4.64
CA GLY A 269 2.04 13.62 3.28
C GLY A 269 2.45 12.47 2.35
N LEU A 270 2.98 11.38 2.92
CA LEU A 270 3.47 10.22 2.21
C LEU A 270 2.34 9.21 2.14
N PHE A 271 2.09 8.61 0.98
CA PHE A 271 1.08 7.55 0.95
C PHE A 271 1.50 6.30 1.76
N ARG A 272 2.75 6.19 2.27
CA ARG A 272 3.32 4.97 2.88
C ARG A 272 4.49 5.26 3.83
N ILE A 273 4.97 4.24 4.55
CA ILE A 273 6.22 4.28 5.34
C ILE A 273 7.44 4.47 4.41
N PRO A 274 8.25 5.54 4.52
CA PRO A 274 9.32 5.87 3.58
C PRO A 274 10.60 5.02 3.72
N PHE A 275 10.54 3.87 4.38
CA PHE A 275 11.69 3.00 4.63
C PHE A 275 11.52 1.67 3.88
N CYS A 276 12.63 1.08 3.48
CA CYS A 276 12.69 -0.21 2.80
C CYS A 276 12.28 -1.34 3.73
N PHE A 277 12.88 -1.36 4.92
CA PHE A 277 12.55 -2.28 6.01
C PHE A 277 12.38 -1.53 7.32
N ILE A 278 11.63 -2.14 8.22
CA ILE A 278 11.50 -1.72 9.62
C ILE A 278 11.97 -2.90 10.47
N VAL A 279 12.83 -2.62 11.45
CA VAL A 279 13.31 -3.58 12.42
C VAL A 279 12.76 -3.17 13.77
N ASP A 280 12.04 -4.09 14.42
CA ASP A 280 11.52 -3.86 15.77
C ASP A 280 12.55 -4.16 16.87
N GLU A 281 12.17 -3.88 18.11
CA GLU A 281 13.00 -4.02 19.31
C GLU A 281 13.46 -5.46 19.62
N ILE A 282 12.84 -6.47 18.98
CA ILE A 282 13.23 -7.88 19.10
C ILE A 282 13.95 -8.41 17.86
N GLY A 283 14.20 -7.56 16.86
CA GLY A 283 14.90 -7.88 15.62
C GLY A 283 14.05 -8.54 14.54
N SER A 284 12.72 -8.48 14.64
CA SER A 284 11.84 -8.88 13.54
C SER A 284 11.92 -7.85 12.42
N VAL A 285 11.82 -8.30 11.17
CA VAL A 285 11.93 -7.44 10.00
C VAL A 285 10.58 -7.34 9.30
N TYR A 286 10.10 -6.13 9.08
CA TYR A 286 8.87 -5.85 8.34
C TYR A 286 9.22 -5.14 7.04
N GLU A 287 8.60 -5.59 5.96
CA GLU A 287 8.67 -4.94 4.66
C GLU A 287 8.01 -3.56 4.71
N GLY A 288 8.77 -2.50 4.48
CA GLY A 288 8.25 -1.13 4.29
C GLY A 288 7.86 -0.90 2.83
N LEU A 289 8.35 0.17 2.18
CA LEU A 289 8.18 0.39 0.74
C LEU A 289 9.00 -0.58 -0.13
N GLY A 290 9.95 -1.31 0.46
CA GLY A 290 11.12 -1.76 -0.26
C GLY A 290 11.35 -3.24 -0.31
N ILE A 291 10.76 -3.85 -1.33
CA ILE A 291 11.39 -4.94 -2.08
C ILE A 291 11.45 -4.57 -3.58
N TRP A 292 10.85 -3.46 -3.97
CA TRP A 292 10.48 -3.17 -5.36
C TRP A 292 11.56 -2.43 -6.14
N ASN A 293 12.81 -2.47 -5.67
CA ASN A 293 13.91 -1.71 -6.29
C ASN A 293 13.49 -0.24 -6.47
N TYR A 294 12.97 0.44 -5.45
CA TYR A 294 12.55 1.85 -5.57
C TYR A 294 13.76 2.79 -5.45
N ASP A 295 13.83 3.85 -6.27
CA ASP A 295 14.84 4.90 -6.10
C ASP A 295 14.44 5.84 -4.95
N TYR A 296 14.88 5.51 -3.73
CA TYR A 296 14.54 6.27 -2.53
C TYR A 296 14.98 7.73 -2.57
N SER A 297 15.97 8.10 -3.39
CA SER A 297 16.36 9.51 -3.53
C SER A 297 15.25 10.40 -4.08
N GLN A 298 14.22 9.82 -4.70
CA GLN A 298 13.02 10.53 -5.13
C GLN A 298 12.06 10.86 -3.97
N LEU A 299 12.22 10.22 -2.80
CA LEU A 299 11.44 10.45 -1.58
C LEU A 299 12.18 11.44 -0.67
N SER A 300 12.49 12.64 -1.15
CA SER A 300 12.85 13.71 -0.23
C SER A 300 11.57 14.22 0.45
N SER A 301 11.39 13.88 1.72
CA SER A 301 10.38 14.52 2.58
C SER A 301 11.11 15.36 3.62
N GLY A 302 10.43 16.33 4.23
CA GLY A 302 11.01 17.15 5.32
C GLY A 302 11.53 16.35 6.52
N ILE A 303 11.35 15.02 6.51
CA ILE A 303 11.71 14.03 7.52
C ILE A 303 13.19 13.62 7.41
N THR A 304 13.65 13.28 6.20
CA THR A 304 15.02 12.80 5.97
C THR A 304 15.37 12.83 4.48
N THR A 305 16.67 12.89 4.18
CA THR A 305 17.19 12.78 2.81
C THR A 305 17.67 11.36 2.57
N PHE A 306 16.98 10.63 1.68
CA PHE A 306 17.47 9.34 1.23
C PHE A 306 18.47 9.49 0.08
N TYR A 307 19.44 8.59 0.04
CA TYR A 307 20.51 8.61 -0.94
C TYR A 307 20.25 7.63 -2.07
N LYS A 308 20.63 8.03 -3.29
CA LYS A 308 20.54 7.16 -4.46
C LYS A 308 21.41 5.92 -4.23
N GLY A 309 20.87 4.74 -4.52
CA GLY A 309 21.55 3.46 -4.28
C GLY A 309 21.50 2.98 -2.83
N GLY A 310 20.97 3.77 -1.90
CA GLY A 310 20.79 3.39 -0.50
C GLY A 310 19.49 2.61 -0.26
N CYS A 311 19.56 1.61 0.60
CA CYS A 311 18.43 0.88 1.17
C CYS A 311 18.13 1.45 2.57
N PRO A 312 17.15 2.36 2.73
CA PRO A 312 16.86 2.95 4.04
C PRO A 312 16.14 1.94 4.95
N VAL A 313 16.66 1.72 6.15
CA VAL A 313 16.07 0.80 7.15
C VAL A 313 15.81 1.57 8.43
N LEU A 314 14.58 1.52 8.93
CA LEU A 314 14.19 2.10 10.22
C LEU A 314 14.34 1.04 11.32
N VAL A 315 15.08 1.35 12.37
CA VAL A 315 15.15 0.57 13.61
C VAL A 315 14.31 1.31 14.65
N VAL A 316 13.36 0.59 15.25
CA VAL A 316 12.53 1.10 16.34
C VAL A 316 13.22 0.73 17.66
N GLY A 317 13.80 1.73 18.32
CA GLY A 317 14.53 1.53 19.56
C GLY A 317 15.39 2.74 19.91
N GLU A 318 15.78 2.86 21.17
CA GLU A 318 16.68 3.92 21.64
C GLU A 318 18.14 3.69 21.17
N TYR A 319 18.53 2.43 21.02
CA TYR A 319 19.85 1.98 20.63
C TYR A 319 19.78 0.65 19.88
N ILE A 320 20.75 0.39 19.01
CA ILE A 320 20.78 -0.82 18.19
C ILE A 320 21.16 -2.03 19.05
N SER A 321 20.19 -2.90 19.31
CA SER A 321 20.39 -4.14 20.05
C SER A 321 21.14 -5.21 19.24
N VAL A 322 21.55 -6.30 19.91
CA VAL A 322 22.19 -7.45 19.23
C VAL A 322 21.23 -8.13 18.25
N ALA A 323 19.92 -8.14 18.56
CA ALA A 323 18.91 -8.72 17.68
C ALA A 323 18.71 -7.87 16.42
N GLU A 324 18.61 -6.55 16.59
CA GLU A 324 18.54 -5.60 15.47
C GLU A 324 19.80 -5.65 14.61
N GLN A 325 21.00 -5.70 15.21
CA GLN A 325 22.24 -5.83 14.45
C GLN A 325 22.27 -7.12 13.61
N ARG A 326 21.73 -8.23 14.13
CA ARG A 326 21.59 -9.48 13.36
C ARG A 326 20.63 -9.30 12.18
N ALA A 327 19.50 -8.63 12.40
CA ALA A 327 18.55 -8.31 11.34
C ALA A 327 19.18 -7.42 10.25
N LEU A 328 19.94 -6.39 10.64
CA LEU A 328 20.65 -5.51 9.71
C LEU A 328 21.71 -6.26 8.89
N ASN A 329 22.47 -7.17 9.52
CA ASN A 329 23.45 -8.01 8.82
C ASN A 329 22.78 -8.96 7.81
N TYR A 330 21.61 -9.51 8.17
CA TYR A 330 20.79 -10.33 7.28
C TYR A 330 20.27 -9.51 6.10
N ILE A 331 19.69 -8.33 6.35
CA ILE A 331 19.24 -7.39 5.30
C ILE A 331 20.41 -7.02 4.38
N ALA A 332 21.59 -6.73 4.92
CA ALA A 332 22.76 -6.38 4.12
C ALA A 332 23.27 -7.52 3.23
N ALA A 333 23.11 -8.78 3.64
CA ALA A 333 23.36 -9.93 2.76
C ALA A 333 22.27 -10.08 1.70
N PHE A 334 21.02 -9.90 2.13
CA PHE A 334 19.84 -10.01 1.30
C PHE A 334 19.83 -9.00 0.13
N ILE A 335 20.11 -7.71 0.39
CA ILE A 335 20.07 -6.66 -0.65
C ILE A 335 21.21 -6.71 -1.68
N LYS A 336 22.26 -7.51 -1.41
CA LYS A 336 23.36 -7.72 -2.36
C LYS A 336 22.99 -8.67 -3.49
N GLU A 337 21.95 -9.48 -3.31
CA GLU A 337 21.41 -10.29 -4.38
C GLU A 337 20.49 -9.42 -5.24
N PRO A 338 20.68 -9.34 -6.57
CA PRO A 338 19.75 -8.61 -7.42
C PRO A 338 18.36 -9.23 -7.27
N PRO A 339 17.28 -8.44 -7.33
CA PRO A 339 15.92 -8.97 -7.37
C PRO A 339 15.83 -10.11 -8.40
N GLN A 340 15.32 -11.26 -7.99
CA GLN A 340 15.25 -12.44 -8.84
C GLN A 340 13.82 -12.59 -9.38
N LEU A 341 13.70 -12.81 -10.68
CA LEU A 341 12.49 -13.32 -11.32
C LEU A 341 12.35 -14.81 -10.99
N GLN A 342 11.48 -15.12 -10.03
CA GLN A 342 11.20 -16.49 -9.62
C GLN A 342 9.71 -16.74 -9.53
N ALA A 343 9.32 -17.95 -9.89
CA ALA A 343 7.97 -18.42 -9.87
C ALA A 343 7.87 -19.78 -9.15
N SER A 344 6.65 -20.11 -8.74
CA SER A 344 6.23 -21.49 -8.56
C SER A 344 4.90 -21.70 -9.27
N VAL A 345 4.80 -22.76 -10.06
CA VAL A 345 3.56 -23.15 -10.75
C VAL A 345 2.79 -24.10 -9.84
N GLU A 346 1.50 -23.84 -9.60
CA GLU A 346 0.66 -24.65 -8.70
C GLU A 346 0.58 -26.11 -9.19
N SER A 347 0.42 -26.30 -10.50
CA SER A 347 0.48 -27.59 -11.17
C SER A 347 1.27 -27.46 -12.47
N ASN A 348 2.52 -27.94 -12.42
CA ASN A 348 3.44 -27.85 -13.54
C ASN A 348 3.16 -28.85 -14.67
N GLU A 349 2.25 -29.81 -14.49
CA GLU A 349 1.83 -30.75 -15.52
C GLU A 349 0.34 -30.61 -15.84
N GLN A 350 0.03 -30.24 -17.08
CA GLN A 350 -1.33 -30.08 -17.57
C GLN A 350 -1.67 -31.22 -18.53
N LEU A 351 -2.61 -32.07 -18.15
CA LEU A 351 -3.06 -33.20 -18.98
C LEU A 351 -4.20 -32.75 -19.88
N VAL A 352 -4.03 -32.85 -21.20
CA VAL A 352 -5.04 -32.43 -22.16
C VAL A 352 -5.31 -33.51 -23.20
N GLN A 353 -6.59 -33.82 -23.39
CA GLN A 353 -7.06 -34.75 -24.42
C GLN A 353 -8.00 -34.03 -25.37
N VAL A 354 -7.64 -34.00 -26.65
CA VAL A 354 -8.33 -33.25 -27.71
C VAL A 354 -8.42 -34.07 -28.99
N ALA A 355 -9.32 -33.70 -29.90
CA ALA A 355 -9.33 -34.23 -31.25
C ALA A 355 -8.28 -33.51 -32.13
N THR A 356 -7.87 -34.14 -33.24
CA THR A 356 -7.03 -33.50 -34.26
C THR A 356 -7.60 -32.16 -34.72
N GLU A 357 -6.74 -31.16 -34.91
CA GLU A 357 -7.09 -29.78 -35.32
C GLU A 357 -8.00 -28.99 -34.38
N GLN A 358 -8.43 -29.57 -33.26
CA GLN A 358 -9.24 -28.87 -32.27
C GLN A 358 -8.45 -27.68 -31.69
N ILE A 359 -9.10 -26.51 -31.68
CA ILE A 359 -8.65 -25.34 -30.95
C ILE A 359 -9.17 -25.45 -29.52
N SER A 360 -8.29 -25.25 -28.55
CA SER A 360 -8.60 -25.31 -27.11
C SER A 360 -7.60 -24.44 -26.36
N ASP A 361 -7.75 -24.36 -25.05
CA ASP A 361 -6.81 -23.70 -24.15
C ASP A 361 -6.56 -24.53 -22.89
N THR A 362 -5.56 -24.11 -22.11
CA THR A 362 -5.34 -24.54 -20.73
C THR A 362 -5.06 -23.32 -19.86
N THR A 363 -5.44 -23.35 -18.59
CA THR A 363 -5.17 -22.27 -17.64
C THR A 363 -4.20 -22.76 -16.57
N VAL A 364 -3.19 -21.94 -16.27
CA VAL A 364 -2.20 -22.23 -15.23
C VAL A 364 -2.11 -21.10 -14.21
N THR A 365 -2.18 -21.46 -12.93
CA THR A 365 -1.92 -20.54 -11.82
C THR A 365 -0.43 -20.55 -11.50
N VAL A 366 0.15 -19.36 -11.43
CA VAL A 366 1.57 -19.17 -11.12
C VAL A 366 1.69 -18.13 -10.02
N LYS A 367 2.51 -18.44 -9.02
CA LYS A 367 2.86 -17.54 -7.93
C LYS A 367 4.21 -16.89 -8.19
N ASN A 368 4.30 -15.58 -8.00
CA ASN A 368 5.58 -14.89 -7.94
C ASN A 368 6.26 -15.21 -6.60
N THR A 369 7.30 -16.02 -6.62
CA THR A 369 8.09 -16.37 -5.41
C THR A 369 9.34 -15.52 -5.28
N GLY A 370 9.62 -14.71 -6.31
CA GLY A 370 10.76 -13.81 -6.36
C GLY A 370 10.53 -12.50 -5.62
N TRP A 371 11.51 -11.63 -5.76
CA TRP A 371 11.52 -10.28 -5.16
C TRP A 371 11.36 -9.20 -6.23
N GLU A 372 11.47 -9.58 -7.51
CA GLU A 372 11.14 -8.68 -8.62
C GLU A 372 9.63 -8.72 -8.90
N MET A 373 9.00 -7.55 -9.05
CA MET A 373 7.63 -7.45 -9.54
C MET A 373 7.57 -7.84 -11.01
N TRP A 374 6.57 -8.63 -11.38
CA TRP A 374 6.31 -8.91 -12.78
C TRP A 374 5.49 -7.77 -13.37
N ARG A 375 5.75 -7.41 -14.63
CA ARG A 375 5.20 -6.21 -15.23
C ARG A 375 4.45 -6.51 -16.51
N ASN A 376 3.42 -5.72 -16.77
CA ASN A 376 2.79 -5.54 -18.07
C ASN A 376 2.56 -4.04 -18.30
N ILE A 377 3.66 -3.32 -18.46
CA ILE A 377 3.67 -1.87 -18.62
C ILE A 377 4.62 -1.53 -19.77
N ASN A 378 4.25 -0.56 -20.61
CA ASN A 378 5.08 -0.08 -21.72
C ASN A 378 5.58 -1.18 -22.69
N GLY A 379 4.79 -2.25 -22.88
CA GLY A 379 5.12 -3.35 -23.78
C GLY A 379 6.05 -4.43 -23.20
N GLN A 380 6.49 -4.27 -21.95
CA GLN A 380 7.33 -5.21 -21.22
C GLN A 380 6.48 -6.22 -20.44
N ALA A 381 5.54 -6.88 -21.09
CA ALA A 381 4.70 -7.90 -20.46
C ALA A 381 5.51 -9.17 -20.15
N VAL A 382 5.26 -9.80 -19.00
CA VAL A 382 5.61 -11.23 -18.82
C VAL A 382 4.88 -12.04 -19.88
N ARG A 383 5.60 -12.94 -20.55
CA ARG A 383 5.07 -13.75 -21.66
C ARG A 383 5.27 -15.23 -21.41
N VAL A 384 4.36 -16.04 -21.94
CA VAL A 384 4.48 -17.50 -21.96
C VAL A 384 5.17 -17.91 -23.25
N HIS A 385 6.42 -18.33 -23.13
CA HIS A 385 7.22 -18.81 -24.25
C HIS A 385 7.27 -20.33 -24.27
N VAL A 386 7.39 -20.90 -25.46
CA VAL A 386 7.91 -22.26 -25.63
C VAL A 386 9.32 -22.29 -25.04
N ASN A 387 9.64 -23.32 -24.25
CA ASN A 387 10.89 -23.39 -23.49
C ASN A 387 12.13 -23.37 -24.40
N ASP A 388 12.05 -23.96 -25.59
CA ASP A 388 13.01 -23.74 -26.67
C ASP A 388 12.47 -22.64 -27.59
N VAL A 389 12.93 -21.42 -27.38
CA VAL A 389 12.47 -20.23 -28.13
C VAL A 389 12.89 -20.25 -29.60
N SER A 390 13.80 -21.14 -30.00
CA SER A 390 14.29 -21.26 -31.38
C SER A 390 13.41 -22.12 -32.27
N ARG A 391 12.50 -22.92 -31.69
CA ARG A 391 11.58 -23.79 -32.43
C ARG A 391 10.19 -23.19 -32.54
N ARG A 392 9.51 -23.54 -33.63
CA ARG A 392 8.05 -23.39 -33.75
C ARG A 392 7.37 -24.47 -32.92
N SER A 393 6.35 -24.11 -32.15
CA SER A 393 5.54 -25.09 -31.42
C SER A 393 4.72 -25.96 -32.39
N ASP A 394 4.62 -27.26 -32.11
CA ASP A 394 3.75 -28.18 -32.88
C ASP A 394 2.26 -27.86 -32.70
N ILE A 395 1.92 -27.14 -31.63
CA ILE A 395 0.55 -26.79 -31.25
C ILE A 395 0.25 -25.30 -31.45
N TYR A 396 1.13 -24.62 -32.19
CA TYR A 396 1.03 -23.20 -32.51
C TYR A 396 -0.29 -22.86 -33.18
N ASN A 397 -0.98 -21.86 -32.66
CA ASN A 397 -2.19 -21.30 -33.27
C ASN A 397 -1.89 -19.92 -33.88
N PRO A 398 -1.82 -19.80 -35.22
CA PRO A 398 -1.48 -18.54 -35.89
C PRO A 398 -2.51 -17.41 -35.72
N ASP A 399 -3.73 -17.75 -35.33
CA ASP A 399 -4.81 -16.76 -35.19
C ASP A 399 -4.78 -16.06 -33.83
N ILE A 400 -4.08 -16.63 -32.83
CA ILE A 400 -4.16 -16.20 -31.43
C ILE A 400 -2.79 -15.96 -30.80
N TRP A 401 -1.78 -16.78 -31.13
CA TRP A 401 -0.45 -16.65 -30.53
C TRP A 401 0.22 -15.35 -30.99
N ILE A 402 1.01 -14.75 -30.09
CA ILE A 402 1.77 -13.53 -30.35
C ILE A 402 2.84 -13.78 -31.43
N ASP A 403 3.51 -14.94 -31.37
CA ASP A 403 4.43 -15.44 -32.40
C ASP A 403 4.57 -16.98 -32.27
N VAL A 404 5.28 -17.64 -33.18
CA VAL A 404 5.48 -19.10 -33.26
C VAL A 404 6.02 -19.77 -32.00
N SER A 405 6.64 -19.00 -31.10
CA SER A 405 7.16 -19.44 -29.82
C SER A 405 6.58 -18.69 -28.61
N VAL A 406 5.60 -17.80 -28.82
CA VAL A 406 5.01 -16.96 -27.75
C VAL A 406 3.50 -17.13 -27.74
N ALA A 407 2.99 -17.88 -26.76
CA ALA A 407 1.58 -18.27 -26.71
C ALA A 407 0.66 -17.15 -26.23
N THR A 408 1.06 -16.45 -25.17
CA THR A 408 0.26 -15.39 -24.55
C THR A 408 1.14 -14.44 -23.71
N ALA A 409 0.52 -13.40 -23.16
CA ALA A 409 1.12 -12.45 -22.23
C ALA A 409 0.27 -12.32 -20.96
N MET A 410 0.89 -11.85 -19.88
CA MET A 410 0.24 -11.53 -18.62
C MET A 410 -0.79 -10.41 -18.83
N GLU A 411 -1.99 -10.57 -18.29
CA GLU A 411 -3.05 -9.55 -18.36
C GLU A 411 -2.91 -8.52 -17.24
N ASP A 412 -2.57 -8.98 -16.03
CA ASP A 412 -2.38 -8.10 -14.87
C ASP A 412 -1.30 -7.05 -15.17
N PRO A 413 -1.51 -5.77 -14.82
CA PRO A 413 -0.50 -4.74 -15.02
C PRO A 413 0.77 -5.01 -14.20
N LEU A 414 0.59 -5.61 -13.03
CA LEU A 414 1.65 -5.92 -12.06
C LEU A 414 1.29 -7.20 -11.29
N VAL A 415 2.28 -8.05 -11.02
CA VAL A 415 2.17 -9.15 -10.04
C VAL A 415 3.25 -8.98 -8.99
N LEU A 416 2.82 -8.67 -7.77
CA LEU A 416 3.70 -8.44 -6.63
C LEU A 416 4.38 -9.75 -6.19
N PRO A 417 5.55 -9.67 -5.53
CA PRO A 417 6.09 -10.80 -4.77
C PRO A 417 5.01 -11.46 -3.92
N GLY A 418 4.97 -12.79 -3.87
CA GLY A 418 3.98 -13.56 -3.10
C GLY A 418 2.57 -13.63 -3.71
N ALA A 419 2.24 -12.80 -4.70
CA ALA A 419 0.94 -12.83 -5.37
C ALA A 419 0.87 -13.94 -6.43
N GLU A 420 -0.36 -14.34 -6.75
CA GLU A 420 -0.68 -15.32 -7.78
C GLU A 420 -1.32 -14.62 -8.99
N THR A 421 -1.06 -15.16 -10.17
CA THR A 421 -1.70 -14.77 -11.44
C THR A 421 -1.99 -16.01 -12.28
N THR A 422 -2.85 -15.87 -13.28
CA THR A 422 -3.22 -16.96 -14.17
C THR A 422 -2.85 -16.66 -15.62
N PHE A 423 -2.31 -17.66 -16.32
CA PHE A 423 -2.07 -17.58 -17.75
C PHE A 423 -2.98 -18.55 -18.50
N VAL A 424 -3.65 -18.07 -19.55
CA VAL A 424 -4.40 -18.90 -20.49
C VAL A 424 -3.50 -19.18 -21.70
N ILE A 425 -3.18 -20.45 -21.94
CA ILE A 425 -2.37 -20.92 -23.04
C ILE A 425 -3.31 -21.49 -24.12
N PRO A 426 -3.72 -20.70 -25.12
CA PRO A 426 -4.47 -21.22 -26.26
C PRO A 426 -3.57 -22.13 -27.10
N PHE A 427 -4.13 -23.09 -27.81
CA PHE A 427 -3.38 -23.93 -28.74
C PHE A 427 -4.29 -24.52 -29.83
N LYS A 428 -3.69 -25.00 -30.91
CA LYS A 428 -4.37 -25.79 -31.94
C LYS A 428 -3.75 -27.18 -32.00
N ALA A 429 -4.54 -28.22 -31.83
CA ALA A 429 -4.05 -29.59 -31.90
C ALA A 429 -3.51 -29.93 -33.31
N PRO A 430 -2.46 -30.75 -33.43
CA PRO A 430 -1.97 -31.29 -34.70
C PRO A 430 -3.07 -31.98 -35.53
N ILE A 431 -2.85 -32.05 -36.85
CA ILE A 431 -3.76 -32.73 -37.80
C ILE A 431 -3.71 -34.27 -37.71
N TYR A 432 -2.83 -34.82 -36.87
CA TYR A 432 -2.65 -36.26 -36.70
C TYR A 432 -2.65 -36.63 -35.21
N PRO A 433 -3.08 -37.86 -34.86
CA PRO A 433 -3.02 -38.33 -33.48
C PRO A 433 -1.57 -38.49 -33.01
N ILE A 434 -1.30 -38.03 -31.79
CA ILE A 434 0.01 -38.08 -31.14
C ILE A 434 -0.13 -37.91 -29.63
N ALA A 435 0.71 -38.60 -28.86
CA ALA A 435 1.03 -38.26 -27.48
C ALA A 435 2.36 -37.49 -27.43
N SER A 436 2.33 -36.26 -26.94
CA SER A 436 3.51 -35.39 -26.89
C SER A 436 3.46 -34.43 -25.71
N ASP A 437 4.64 -34.03 -25.26
CA ASP A 437 4.81 -33.02 -24.22
C ASP A 437 5.29 -31.71 -24.86
N GLU A 438 4.63 -30.60 -24.52
CA GLU A 438 5.04 -29.25 -24.89
C GLU A 438 5.41 -28.48 -23.63
N VAL A 439 6.65 -28.01 -23.52
CA VAL A 439 7.11 -27.28 -22.33
C VAL A 439 7.15 -25.79 -22.60
N PHE A 440 6.53 -25.02 -21.71
CA PHE A 440 6.51 -23.57 -21.68
C PHE A 440 7.30 -23.03 -20.48
N SER A 441 7.66 -21.76 -20.53
CA SER A 441 8.23 -21.01 -19.42
C SER A 441 7.85 -19.54 -19.53
N LEU A 442 7.81 -18.85 -18.40
CA LEU A 442 7.57 -17.41 -18.36
C LEU A 442 8.87 -16.64 -18.62
N TYR A 443 8.76 -15.54 -19.35
CA TYR A 443 9.87 -14.61 -19.61
C TYR A 443 9.43 -13.18 -19.34
N GLN A 444 10.30 -12.39 -18.74
CA GLN A 444 10.20 -10.93 -18.65
C GLN A 444 11.36 -10.35 -19.46
N ASP A 445 11.05 -9.61 -20.51
CA ASP A 445 12.03 -9.19 -21.53
C ASP A 445 12.76 -10.41 -22.13
N GLU A 446 14.10 -10.49 -22.00
CA GLU A 446 14.90 -11.65 -22.44
C GLU A 446 15.19 -12.66 -21.32
N ASN A 447 14.75 -12.38 -20.09
CA ASN A 447 15.09 -13.18 -18.93
C ASN A 447 14.01 -14.21 -18.62
N LYS A 448 14.40 -15.49 -18.60
CA LYS A 448 13.54 -16.58 -18.14
C LYS A 448 13.26 -16.43 -16.65
N ILE A 449 11.99 -16.51 -16.26
CA ILE A 449 11.57 -16.57 -14.85
C ILE A 449 11.85 -17.99 -14.34
N SER A 450 12.68 -18.11 -13.32
CA SER A 450 13.09 -19.42 -12.79
C SER A 450 11.94 -20.11 -12.06
N GLY A 451 11.75 -21.43 -12.26
CA GLY A 451 10.66 -22.19 -11.63
C GLY A 451 9.29 -22.01 -12.29
N SER A 452 9.26 -21.41 -13.48
CA SER A 452 8.04 -21.14 -14.26
C SER A 452 7.73 -22.21 -15.32
N GLU A 453 8.44 -23.34 -15.32
CA GLU A 453 8.24 -24.41 -16.29
C GLU A 453 6.84 -25.03 -16.18
N ILE A 454 6.13 -25.04 -17.32
CA ILE A 454 4.80 -25.62 -17.47
C ILE A 454 4.88 -26.69 -18.56
N THR A 455 4.56 -27.93 -18.23
CA THR A 455 4.53 -29.06 -19.17
C THR A 455 3.10 -29.38 -19.54
N LEU A 456 2.73 -29.16 -20.80
CA LEU A 456 1.47 -29.59 -21.37
C LEU A 456 1.64 -31.00 -21.94
N LYS A 457 1.07 -31.99 -21.25
CA LYS A 457 1.03 -33.40 -21.67
C LYS A 457 -0.20 -33.63 -22.52
N MET A 458 -0.01 -33.69 -23.83
CA MET A 458 -1.09 -33.77 -24.81
C MET A 458 -1.32 -35.20 -25.29
N LYS A 459 -2.59 -35.56 -25.38
CA LYS A 459 -3.06 -36.75 -26.09
C LYS A 459 -4.06 -36.35 -27.17
N VAL A 460 -3.57 -36.26 -28.40
CA VAL A 460 -4.37 -35.93 -29.57
C VAL A 460 -4.98 -37.21 -30.12
N THR A 461 -6.30 -37.24 -30.19
CA THR A 461 -7.08 -38.38 -30.69
C THR A 461 -7.57 -38.11 -32.12
N GLY A 462 -7.61 -39.15 -32.94
CA GLY A 462 -8.01 -39.05 -34.34
C GLY A 462 -7.73 -40.35 -35.08
N GLU A 463 -7.98 -40.32 -36.39
CA GLU A 463 -7.68 -41.42 -37.30
C GLU A 463 -6.35 -41.18 -38.04
N GLY A 464 -5.74 -42.25 -38.54
CA GLY A 464 -4.46 -42.19 -39.24
C GLY A 464 -3.25 -42.11 -38.30
N LYS A 465 -2.10 -41.74 -38.84
CA LYS A 465 -0.83 -41.60 -38.12
C LYS A 465 -0.10 -40.35 -38.55
N GLY A 466 0.70 -39.75 -37.66
CA GLY A 466 1.63 -38.70 -38.05
C GLY A 466 2.84 -39.26 -38.79
N VAL A 467 3.37 -38.51 -39.75
CA VAL A 467 4.67 -38.76 -40.38
C VAL A 467 5.52 -37.50 -40.37
N GLU A 468 6.82 -37.63 -40.15
CA GLU A 468 7.80 -36.54 -40.21
C GLU A 468 8.71 -36.70 -41.44
N ILE A 469 8.88 -35.62 -42.20
CA ILE A 469 9.76 -35.59 -43.37
C ILE A 469 11.21 -35.60 -42.91
N GLN A 470 11.98 -36.56 -43.42
CA GLN A 470 13.40 -36.72 -43.10
C GLN A 470 14.27 -35.92 -44.07
N ASN A 471 15.55 -35.75 -43.72
CA ASN A 471 16.51 -35.07 -44.58
C ASN A 471 16.59 -35.71 -45.97
N THR A 472 16.49 -34.88 -47.01
CA THR A 472 16.69 -35.31 -48.40
C THR A 472 17.99 -34.72 -48.96
N PRO A 473 18.61 -35.33 -49.99
CA PRO A 473 19.83 -34.79 -50.60
C PRO A 473 19.70 -33.38 -51.20
N VAL A 474 18.47 -32.92 -51.46
CA VAL A 474 18.16 -31.64 -52.09
C VAL A 474 17.46 -30.64 -51.16
N GLY A 475 17.23 -31.02 -49.90
CA GLY A 475 16.62 -30.16 -48.86
C GLY A 475 15.10 -30.05 -48.90
N PHE A 476 14.42 -30.75 -49.82
CA PHE A 476 12.96 -30.84 -49.91
C PHE A 476 12.54 -32.20 -50.47
N LEU A 477 11.28 -32.56 -50.30
CA LEU A 477 10.63 -33.75 -50.82
C LEU A 477 9.43 -33.35 -51.68
N ASN A 478 9.35 -33.92 -52.88
CA ASN A 478 8.25 -33.65 -53.80
C ASN A 478 6.98 -34.40 -53.37
N VAL A 479 5.85 -33.69 -53.38
CA VAL A 479 4.51 -34.27 -53.22
C VAL A 479 3.89 -34.45 -54.60
N ARG A 480 3.41 -35.66 -54.89
CA ARG A 480 2.90 -36.06 -56.22
C ARG A 480 1.44 -36.46 -56.18
N GLU A 481 0.73 -36.25 -57.28
CA GLU A 481 -0.68 -36.63 -57.39
C GLU A 481 -0.90 -38.16 -57.33
N GLU A 482 0.10 -38.93 -57.79
CA GLU A 482 0.07 -40.39 -57.87
C GLU A 482 1.34 -41.00 -57.24
N PRO A 483 1.30 -42.27 -56.76
CA PRO A 483 2.44 -42.97 -56.14
C PRO A 483 3.50 -43.40 -57.18
N SER A 484 4.07 -42.43 -57.89
CA SER A 484 5.00 -42.66 -58.99
C SER A 484 5.99 -41.50 -59.13
N GLY A 485 7.25 -41.81 -59.45
CA GLY A 485 8.28 -40.79 -59.73
C GLY A 485 7.95 -39.91 -60.95
N ASN A 486 7.03 -40.35 -61.81
CA ASN A 486 6.53 -39.61 -62.96
C ASN A 486 5.19 -38.90 -62.70
N GLY A 487 4.60 -39.08 -61.52
CA GLY A 487 3.34 -38.42 -61.15
C GLY A 487 3.48 -36.90 -61.15
N ARG A 488 2.41 -36.18 -61.49
CA ARG A 488 2.41 -34.72 -61.50
C ARG A 488 2.76 -34.17 -60.12
N LEU A 489 3.60 -33.13 -60.06
CA LEU A 489 3.90 -32.43 -58.81
C LEU A 489 2.68 -31.63 -58.37
N VAL A 490 2.28 -31.82 -57.11
CA VAL A 490 1.19 -31.08 -56.47
C VAL A 490 1.69 -30.20 -55.31
N GLY A 491 2.95 -30.39 -54.88
CA GLY A 491 3.59 -29.57 -53.86
C GLY A 491 5.00 -30.03 -53.54
N SER A 492 5.58 -29.40 -52.53
CA SER A 492 6.86 -29.79 -51.93
C SER A 492 6.78 -29.59 -50.42
N VAL A 493 7.45 -30.47 -49.68
CA VAL A 493 7.56 -30.43 -48.22
C VAL A 493 9.04 -30.48 -47.83
N TYR A 494 9.37 -30.05 -46.62
CA TYR A 494 10.72 -29.83 -46.15
C TYR A 494 11.04 -30.74 -44.95
N PRO A 495 12.32 -31.13 -44.76
CA PRO A 495 12.74 -31.89 -43.59
C PRO A 495 12.28 -31.23 -42.28
N GLY A 496 11.77 -32.04 -41.36
CA GLY A 496 11.20 -31.60 -40.07
C GLY A 496 9.70 -31.29 -40.12
N GLU A 497 9.10 -31.09 -41.30
CA GLU A 497 7.65 -30.91 -41.41
C GLU A 497 6.90 -32.22 -41.10
N ARG A 498 5.68 -32.10 -40.55
CA ARG A 498 4.88 -33.24 -40.11
C ARG A 498 3.48 -33.19 -40.69
N TYR A 499 2.97 -34.36 -41.08
CA TYR A 499 1.70 -34.48 -41.80
C TYR A 499 0.92 -35.71 -41.38
N LEU A 500 -0.39 -35.69 -41.66
CA LEU A 500 -1.24 -36.86 -41.50
C LEU A 500 -1.01 -37.85 -42.66
N LEU A 501 -0.65 -39.08 -42.31
CA LEU A 501 -0.60 -40.22 -43.22
C LEU A 501 -2.00 -40.78 -43.43
N LEU A 502 -2.47 -40.74 -44.68
CA LEU A 502 -3.78 -41.22 -45.09
C LEU A 502 -3.73 -42.67 -45.60
N GLU A 503 -2.72 -42.98 -46.42
CA GLU A 503 -2.61 -44.27 -47.11
C GLU A 503 -1.16 -44.59 -47.47
N SER A 504 -0.83 -45.87 -47.63
CA SER A 504 0.48 -46.35 -48.09
C SER A 504 0.31 -47.33 -49.27
N SER A 505 1.13 -47.18 -50.31
CA SER A 505 1.13 -48.04 -51.51
C SER A 505 2.56 -48.32 -51.94
N GLY A 506 3.05 -49.52 -51.60
CA GLY A 506 4.46 -49.87 -51.82
C GLY A 506 5.40 -48.93 -51.07
N SER A 507 6.34 -48.31 -51.79
CA SER A 507 7.29 -47.31 -51.25
C SER A 507 6.75 -45.88 -51.30
N TRP A 508 5.44 -45.68 -51.47
CA TRP A 508 4.82 -44.36 -51.52
C TRP A 508 3.80 -44.20 -50.40
N HIS A 509 3.72 -42.99 -49.86
CA HIS A 509 2.83 -42.66 -48.76
C HIS A 509 2.03 -41.40 -49.08
N LYS A 510 0.72 -41.48 -48.96
CA LYS A 510 -0.20 -40.38 -49.21
C LYS A 510 -0.36 -39.56 -47.93
N ILE A 511 0.00 -38.29 -47.98
CA ILE A 511 -0.09 -37.34 -46.87
C ILE A 511 -1.12 -36.25 -47.15
N ARG A 512 -1.67 -35.66 -46.09
CA ARG A 512 -2.48 -34.44 -46.16
C ARG A 512 -1.65 -33.23 -45.71
N LEU A 513 -1.52 -32.24 -46.59
CA LEU A 513 -0.89 -30.96 -46.31
C LEU A 513 -1.84 -30.06 -45.49
N SER A 514 -1.28 -29.01 -44.88
CA SER A 514 -2.01 -28.07 -44.01
C SER A 514 -3.08 -27.26 -44.75
N ASP A 515 -2.97 -27.10 -46.06
CA ASP A 515 -3.98 -26.45 -46.93
C ASP A 515 -5.09 -27.42 -47.39
N GLY A 516 -5.05 -28.67 -46.93
CA GLY A 516 -5.99 -29.73 -47.30
C GLY A 516 -5.60 -30.50 -48.56
N THR A 517 -4.54 -30.11 -49.27
CA THR A 517 -4.03 -30.85 -50.43
C THR A 517 -3.57 -32.24 -50.01
N GLU A 518 -3.97 -33.27 -50.75
CA GLU A 518 -3.48 -34.63 -50.53
C GLU A 518 -2.55 -35.06 -51.66
N GLY A 519 -1.48 -35.77 -51.33
CA GLY A 519 -0.55 -36.29 -52.33
C GLY A 519 0.47 -37.26 -51.77
N TRP A 520 1.19 -37.92 -52.67
CA TRP A 520 2.11 -39.01 -52.42
C TRP A 520 3.55 -38.53 -52.31
N VAL A 521 4.25 -38.99 -51.29
CA VAL A 521 5.68 -38.79 -51.06
C VAL A 521 6.41 -40.13 -51.04
N SER A 522 7.71 -40.13 -51.34
CA SER A 522 8.53 -41.34 -51.23
C SER A 522 8.72 -41.74 -49.76
N GLY A 523 8.51 -43.02 -49.46
CA GLY A 523 8.69 -43.61 -48.14
C GLY A 523 10.14 -43.61 -47.64
N ASP A 524 11.11 -43.48 -48.56
CA ASP A 524 12.53 -43.42 -48.20
C ASP A 524 12.90 -42.19 -47.36
N PHE A 525 12.04 -41.17 -47.34
CA PHE A 525 12.30 -39.87 -46.71
C PHE A 525 11.23 -39.49 -45.68
N ILE A 526 10.55 -40.48 -45.08
CA ILE A 526 9.58 -40.23 -43.99
C ILE A 526 9.85 -41.13 -42.79
N LYS A 527 9.38 -40.68 -41.63
CA LYS A 527 9.35 -41.46 -40.39
C LYS A 527 7.95 -41.40 -39.79
N GLU A 528 7.31 -42.55 -39.56
CA GLU A 528 6.06 -42.61 -38.79
C GLU A 528 6.29 -42.16 -37.35
N LEU A 529 5.39 -41.33 -36.84
CA LEU A 529 5.39 -40.84 -35.47
C LEU A 529 4.62 -41.83 -34.56
N PRO A 530 5.08 -42.04 -33.32
CA PRO A 530 4.37 -42.87 -32.36
C PRO A 530 3.06 -42.21 -31.93
N ILE A 531 2.06 -43.04 -31.61
CA ILE A 531 0.77 -42.64 -31.03
C ILE A 531 0.88 -42.56 -29.53
#